data_AF-A0A841AYX1-F1
#
_entry.id   AF-A0A841AYX1-F1
#
_cell.length_a   1.000
_cell.length_b   1.000
_cell.length_c   1.000
_cell.angle_alpha   90.00
_cell.angle_beta   90.00
_cell.angle_gamma   90.00
#
_symmetry.space_group_name_H-M   'P 1'
#
loop_
_entity.id
_entity.type
_entity.pdbx_description
1 polymer ?
#
loop_
_entity_poly.entity_id
_entity_poly.type
_entity_poly.pdbx_seq_one_letter_code
_entity_poly.pdbx_strand_id
1 'polypeptide(L)' 'MGQPPHRRTHGRGDHVGAEAILVPETALHTTPLLEDLENDLGKPVLTATAVTLWDALRKLGAPPVRSGLGSLFAATR' A
#
# COMPACT_ATOMS: atom_id res chain seq x y z
N MET A 1 20.37 16.07 14.49
CA MET A 1 18.98 16.46 14.81
C MET A 1 18.09 15.34 14.31
N GLY A 2 17.72 14.41 15.20
CA GLY A 2 16.94 13.23 14.84
C GLY A 2 15.53 13.64 14.45
N GLN A 3 15.03 13.14 13.32
CA GLN A 3 13.66 13.34 12.89
C GLN A 3 12.72 12.83 14.00
N PRO A 4 11.72 13.60 14.45
CA PRO A 4 10.80 13.14 15.49
C PRO A 4 10.03 11.91 14.97
N PRO A 5 9.73 10.91 15.82
CA PRO A 5 8.95 9.75 15.40
C PRO A 5 7.60 10.24 14.87
N HIS A 6 7.29 9.86 13.63
CA HIS A 6 6.03 10.19 12.97
C HIS A 6 4.87 9.80 13.90
N ARG A 7 4.17 10.80 14.43
CA ARG A 7 3.04 10.59 15.34
C ARG A 7 1.96 9.88 14.54
N ARG A 8 1.55 8.66 14.94
CA ARG A 8 0.49 7.88 14.27
C ARG A 8 -0.82 8.66 14.28
N THR A 9 -1.06 9.46 13.25
CA THR A 9 -2.33 10.14 13.04
C THR A 9 -3.22 9.21 12.23
N HIS A 10 -4.16 8.56 12.91
CA HIS A 10 -5.18 7.76 12.26
C HIS A 10 -6.08 8.71 11.45
N GLY A 11 -6.03 8.60 10.13
CA GLY A 11 -6.97 9.31 9.26
C GLY A 11 -8.40 8.86 9.54
N ARG A 12 -9.40 9.64 9.12
CA ARG A 12 -10.83 9.33 9.39
C ARG A 12 -11.27 7.93 8.92
N GLY A 13 -10.54 7.32 7.97
CA GLY A 13 -10.79 5.95 7.48
C GLY A 13 -9.95 4.85 8.14
N ASP A 14 -8.97 5.19 8.97
CA ASP A 14 -8.13 4.22 9.68
C ASP A 14 -8.70 3.92 11.07
N HIS A 15 -9.57 2.92 11.15
CA HIS A 15 -10.19 2.46 12.40
C HIS A 15 -9.76 1.04 12.76
N VAL A 16 -9.89 0.65 14.04
CA VAL A 16 -9.35 -0.62 14.59
C VAL A 16 -9.78 -1.88 13.81
N GLY A 17 -11.02 -1.92 13.30
CA GLY A 17 -11.53 -3.05 12.52
C GLY A 17 -11.23 -3.02 11.02
N ALA A 18 -10.47 -2.05 10.51
CA ALA A 18 -10.16 -2.00 9.08
C ALA A 18 -9.05 -3.01 8.73
N GLU A 19 -9.32 -3.88 7.76
CA GLU A 19 -8.36 -4.87 7.26
C GLU A 19 -7.37 -4.29 6.23
N ALA A 20 -7.73 -3.19 5.58
CA ALA A 20 -6.90 -2.46 4.64
C ALA A 20 -7.34 -0.99 4.55
N ILE A 21 -6.45 -0.14 4.06
CA ILE A 21 -6.72 1.27 3.76
C ILE A 21 -6.79 1.45 2.25
N LEU A 22 -7.94 1.88 1.73
CA LEU A 22 -8.08 2.25 0.32
C LEU A 22 -7.78 3.74 0.15
N VAL A 23 -6.82 4.05 -0.70
CA VAL A 23 -6.52 5.39 -1.19
C VAL A 23 -6.98 5.46 -2.64
N PRO A 24 -8.24 5.90 -2.89
CA PRO A 24 -8.83 5.93 -4.23
C PRO A 24 -8.24 7.12 -5.00
N GLU A 25 -7.12 6.88 -5.67
CA GLU A 25 -6.29 7.92 -6.27
C GLU A 25 -5.80 7.46 -7.65
N THR A 26 -5.70 8.39 -8.60
CA THR A 26 -5.48 8.10 -10.04
C THR A 26 -4.25 8.78 -10.66
N ALA A 27 -3.38 9.47 -9.91
CA ALA A 27 -2.25 10.23 -10.47
C ALA A 27 -1.12 10.64 -9.50
N LEU A 28 -1.18 10.36 -8.20
CA LEU A 28 -0.11 10.63 -7.24
C LEU A 28 0.94 9.53 -7.35
N HIS A 29 2.21 9.94 -7.34
CA HIS A 29 3.36 9.04 -7.19
C HIS A 29 3.43 8.48 -5.76
N THR A 30 2.41 7.74 -5.34
CA THR A 30 2.31 7.06 -4.04
C THR A 30 3.04 5.73 -4.04
N THR A 31 3.34 5.17 -5.22
CA THR A 31 4.02 3.88 -5.38
C THR A 31 5.30 3.75 -4.55
N PRO A 32 6.20 4.75 -4.49
CA PRO A 32 7.41 4.66 -3.65
C PRO A 32 7.13 4.77 -2.14
N LEU A 33 5.95 5.25 -1.75
CA LEU A 33 5.56 5.49 -0.35
C LEU A 33 4.71 4.35 0.22
N LEU A 34 4.30 3.37 -0.61
CA LEU A 34 3.37 2.32 -0.18
C LEU A 34 3.91 1.52 1.01
N GLU A 35 5.17 1.11 0.97
CA GLU A 35 5.79 0.34 2.06
C GLU A 35 5.89 1.17 3.35
N ASP A 36 6.29 2.44 3.26
CA ASP A 36 6.36 3.34 4.41
C ASP A 36 4.97 3.59 5.01
N LEU A 37 3.96 3.79 4.17
CA LEU A 37 2.57 3.97 4.61
C LEU A 37 2.03 2.71 5.30
N GLU A 38 2.30 1.53 4.77
CA GLU A 38 1.91 0.26 5.40
C GLU A 38 2.60 0.07 6.75
N ASN A 39 3.88 0.43 6.88
CA ASN A 39 4.62 0.38 8.14
C ASN A 39 4.04 1.36 9.19
N ASP A 40 3.69 2.57 8.76
CA ASP A 40 3.11 3.62 9.60
C ASP A 40 1.66 3.33 10.02
N LEU A 41 0.90 2.62 9.19
CA LEU A 41 -0.50 2.27 9.46
C LEU A 41 -0.67 0.88 10.07
N GLY A 42 0.34 0.00 9.92
CA GLY A 42 0.29 -1.40 10.32
C GLY A 42 -0.74 -2.22 9.54
N LYS A 43 -1.16 -1.74 8.36
CA LYS A 43 -2.22 -2.32 7.53
C LYS A 43 -1.87 -2.20 6.05
N PRO A 44 -2.31 -3.15 5.21
CA PRO A 44 -2.22 -3.04 3.76
C PRO A 44 -2.80 -1.72 3.24
N VAL A 45 -2.11 -1.09 2.30
CA VAL A 45 -2.57 0.13 1.63
C VAL A 45 -2.81 -0.17 0.15
N LEU A 46 -4.05 0.00 -0.28
CA LEU A 46 -4.47 -0.27 -1.66
C LEU A 46 -4.69 1.05 -2.39
N THR A 47 -4.18 1.15 -3.62
CA THR A 47 -4.50 2.24 -4.55
C THR A 47 -5.16 1.67 -5.81
N ALA A 48 -5.97 2.48 -6.49
CA ALA A 48 -6.59 2.06 -7.75
C ALA A 48 -5.51 1.65 -8.78
N THR A 49 -4.41 2.41 -8.87
CA THR A 49 -3.27 2.10 -9.75
C THR A 49 -2.59 0.78 -9.38
N ALA A 50 -2.29 0.55 -8.10
CA ALA A 50 -1.64 -0.67 -7.63
C ALA A 50 -2.49 -1.91 -7.91
N VAL A 51 -3.78 -1.86 -7.57
CA VAL A 51 -4.74 -2.96 -7.82
C VAL A 51 -4.88 -3.24 -9.31
N THR A 52 -4.92 -2.20 -10.15
CA THR A 52 -5.01 -2.36 -11.61
C THR A 52 -3.78 -3.07 -12.18
N LEU A 53 -2.58 -2.67 -11.76
CA LEU A 53 -1.34 -3.31 -12.22
C LEU A 53 -1.22 -4.75 -11.72
N TRP A 54 -1.59 -5.00 -10.46
CA TRP A 54 -1.63 -6.34 -9.89
C TRP A 54 -2.57 -7.27 -10.67
N ASP A 55 -3.78 -6.81 -10.98
CA ASP A 55 -4.77 -7.58 -11.74
C ASP A 55 -4.33 -7.81 -13.19
N ALA A 56 -3.75 -6.79 -13.84
CA ALA A 56 -3.22 -6.90 -15.19
C ALA A 56 -2.10 -7.95 -15.29
N LEU A 57 -1.14 -7.95 -14.35
CA LEU A 57 -0.05 -8.94 -14.33
C LEU A 57 -0.61 -10.36 -14.21
N ARG A 58 -1.56 -10.58 -13.29
CA ARG A 58 -2.22 -11.88 -13.12
C ARG A 58 -2.93 -12.35 -14.38
N LYS A 59 -3.67 -11.45 -15.04
CA LYS A 59 -4.38 -11.75 -16.30
C LYS A 59 -3.43 -12.06 -17.46
N LEU A 60 -2.23 -11.51 -17.44
CA LEU A 60 -1.16 -11.79 -18.40
C LEU A 60 -0.35 -13.05 -18.05
N GLY A 61 -0.67 -13.75 -16.96
CA GLY A 61 0.10 -14.91 -16.49
C GLY A 61 1.45 -14.55 -15.90
N ALA A 62 1.69 -13.27 -15.59
CA ALA A 62 2.89 -12.78 -14.95
C ALA A 62 2.71 -12.74 -13.41
N PRO A 63 3.72 -13.14 -12.62
CA PRO A 63 3.65 -13.06 -11.17
C PRO A 63 3.65 -11.58 -10.73
N PRO A 64 2.66 -11.12 -9.95
CA PRO A 64 2.62 -9.75 -9.44
C PRO A 64 3.53 -9.59 -8.22
N VAL A 65 4.80 -9.99 -8.32
CA VAL A 65 5.76 -9.96 -7.22
C VAL A 65 6.79 -8.86 -7.45
N ARG A 66 6.84 -7.86 -6.56
CA ARG A 66 7.78 -6.75 -6.64
C ARG A 66 8.09 -6.19 -5.25
N SER A 67 9.36 -6.15 -4.90
CA SER A 67 9.82 -5.48 -3.66
C SER A 67 9.56 -3.97 -3.72
N GLY A 68 9.25 -3.37 -2.57
CA GLY A 68 9.03 -1.92 -2.46
C GLY A 68 7.64 -1.43 -2.88
N LEU A 69 6.73 -2.33 -3.30
CA LEU A 69 5.37 -1.98 -3.72
C LEU A 69 4.28 -2.37 -2.70
N GLY A 70 4.69 -2.60 -1.45
CA GLY A 70 3.79 -3.00 -0.37
C GLY A 70 3.30 -4.44 -0.47
N SER A 71 2.42 -4.78 0.47
CA SER A 71 1.92 -6.13 0.73
C SER A 71 1.16 -6.77 -0.45
N LEU A 72 0.51 -5.97 -1.30
CA LEU A 72 -0.22 -6.46 -2.48
C LEU A 72 0.70 -7.16 -3.50
N PHE A 73 1.97 -6.73 -3.59
CA PHE A 73 2.97 -7.28 -4.50
C PHE A 73 4.02 -8.14 -3.79
N ALA A 74 3.81 -8.49 -2.51
CA ALA A 74 4.67 -9.44 -1.83
C ALA A 74 4.46 -10.85 -2.41
N ALA A 75 5.53 -11.66 -2.44
CA ALA A 75 5.37 -13.08 -2.72
C ALA A 75 4.44 -13.69 -1.66
N THR A 76 3.34 -14.30 -2.09
CA THR A 76 2.46 -15.06 -1.19
C THR A 76 3.30 -16.12 -0.47
N ARG A 77 3.31 -16.07 0.86
CA ARG A 77 3.91 -17.12 1.70
C ARG A 77 3.08 -18.39 1.68
#